data_AF-A0A533WM15-F1
#
_entry.id   AF-A0A533WM15-F1
#
_cell.length_a   1.000
_cell.length_b   1.000
_cell.length_c   1.000
_cell.angle_alpha   90.00
_cell.angle_beta   90.00
_cell.angle_gamma   90.00
#
_symmetry.space_group_name_H-M   'P 1'
#
loop_
_entity.id
_entity.type
_entity.pdbx_description
1 polymer ?
#
loop_
_entity_poly.entity_id
_entity_poly.type
_entity_poly.pdbx_seq_one_letter_code
_entity_poly.pdbx_strand_id
1 'polypeptide(L)' 'MCGQIFKCTDDAVARCALLIKSGEILVFPTDTIYGIGCDPYNDRAVERI' A
#
# COMPACT_ATOMS: atom_id res chain seq x y z
N MET A 1 3.25 -7.38 13.85
CA MET A 1 3.12 -7.04 12.42
C MET A 1 4.50 -6.68 11.89
N CYS A 2 5.02 -7.46 10.93
CA CYS A 2 6.29 -7.15 10.28
C CYS A 2 5.96 -6.48 8.94
N GLY A 3 6.31 -5.21 8.79
CA GLY A 3 6.20 -4.51 7.51
C GLY A 3 7.40 -4.84 6.62
N GLN A 4 7.19 -4.83 5.30
CA GLN A 4 8.27 -4.94 4.32
C GLN A 4 8.56 -3.58 3.70
N ILE A 5 9.83 -3.18 3.67
CA ILE A 5 10.27 -1.93 3.04
C ILE A 5 10.73 -2.24 1.61
N PHE A 6 10.26 -1.45 0.66
CA PHE A 6 10.66 -1.54 -0.74
C PHE A 6 11.42 -0.29 -1.15
N LYS A 7 12.45 -0.46 -1.98
CA LYS A 7 13.02 0.65 -2.74
C LYS A 7 12.03 1.02 -3.84
N CYS A 8 11.82 2.31 -4.08
CA CYS A 8 10.91 2.80 -5.12
C CYS A 8 11.49 2.50 -6.52
N THR A 9 11.17 1.33 -7.05
CA THR A 9 11.46 0.89 -8.42
C THR A 9 10.16 0.44 -9.07
N ASP A 10 10.10 0.40 -10.41
CA ASP A 10 8.90 0.00 -11.13
C ASP A 10 8.41 -1.40 -10.75
N ASP A 11 9.35 -2.36 -10.59
CA ASP A 11 9.03 -3.72 -10.12
C ASP A 11 8.43 -3.73 -8.71
N ALA A 12 8.94 -2.88 -7.82
CA ALA A 12 8.43 -2.77 -6.47
C ALA A 12 7.03 -2.15 -6.46
N VAL A 13 6.79 -1.12 -7.28
CA VAL A 13 5.47 -0.50 -7.44
C VAL A 13 4.47 -1.51 -8.00
N ALA A 14 4.84 -2.27 -9.03
CA ALA A 14 4.00 -3.32 -9.59
C ALA A 14 3.67 -4.40 -8.54
N ARG A 15 4.64 -4.81 -7.73
CA ARG A 15 4.43 -5.75 -6.62
C ARG A 15 3.50 -5.17 -5.54
N CYS A 16 3.69 -3.91 -5.14
CA CYS A 16 2.82 -3.23 -4.18
C CYS A 16 1.39 -3.09 -4.70
N ALA A 17 1.19 -2.87 -6.00
CA ALA A 17 -0.15 -2.85 -6.60
C ALA A 17 -0.86 -4.21 -6.47
N LEU A 18 -0.14 -5.32 -6.61
CA LEU A 18 -0.70 -6.66 -6.36
C LEU A 18 -1.06 -6.86 -4.88
N LEU A 19 -0.24 -6.37 -3.95
CA LEU A 19 -0.51 -6.44 -2.51
C LEU A 19 -1.75 -5.62 -2.13
N ILE A 20 -1.91 -4.41 -2.67
CA ILE A 20 -3.11 -3.59 -2.46
C ILE A 20 -4.36 -4.34 -2.95
N LYS A 21 -4.31 -4.95 -4.14
CA LYS A 21 -5.42 -5.75 -4.68
C LYS A 21 -5.74 -7.00 -3.85
N SER A 22 -4.77 -7.58 -3.15
CA SER A 22 -5.03 -8.66 -2.19
C SER A 22 -5.57 -8.18 -0.84
N GLY A 23 -5.82 -6.87 -0.70
CA GLY A 23 -6.37 -6.24 0.51
C GLY A 23 -5.31 -5.83 1.53
N GLU A 24 -4.02 -5.77 1.16
CA GLU A 24 -2.99 -5.25 2.04
C GLU A 24 -2.95 -3.73 2.10
N ILE A 25 -2.32 -3.22 3.16
CA ILE A 25 -2.14 -1.78 3.40
C ILE A 25 -0.74 -1.37 2.97
N LEU A 26 -0.62 -0.26 2.27
CA LEU A 26 0.64 0.31 1.82
C LEU A 26 0.88 1.67 2.47
N VAL A 27 2.11 1.92 2.92
CA VAL A 27 2.57 3.25 3.30
C VAL A 27 3.51 3.77 2.21
N PHE A 28 3.25 4.95 1.67
CA PHE A 28 3.99 5.50 0.54
C PHE A 28 4.24 7.00 0.69
N PRO A 29 5.37 7.52 0.15
CA PRO A 29 5.65 8.95 0.22
C PRO A 29 4.77 9.75 -0.75
N THR A 30 4.49 10.99 -0.39
CA THR A 30 4.01 12.04 -1.31
C THR A 30 4.92 13.26 -1.21
N ASP A 31 4.60 14.33 -1.93
CA ASP A 31 5.29 15.62 -1.84
C ASP A 31 5.06 16.35 -0.50
N THR A 32 3.99 16.02 0.23
CA THR A 32 3.61 16.68 1.48
C THR A 32 3.79 15.78 2.70
N ILE A 33 3.07 14.65 2.76
CA ILE A 33 3.06 13.71 3.88
C ILE A 33 3.10 12.26 3.38
N TYR A 34 3.39 11.30 4.27
CA TYR A 34 3.20 9.90 3.92
C TYR A 34 1.71 9.55 3.88
N GLY A 35 1.30 8.80 2.85
CA GLY A 35 -0.03 8.23 2.72
C GLY A 35 -0.08 6.80 3.26
N ILE A 36 -1.18 6.43 3.91
CA ILE A 36 -1.56 5.05 4.20
C ILE A 36 -2.72 4.73 3.27
N GLY A 37 -2.55 3.74 2.38
CA GLY A 37 -3.54 3.44 1.35
C GLY A 37 -3.86 1.95 1.24
N CYS A 38 -5.06 1.69 0.74
CA CYS A 38 -5.58 0.36 0.41
C CYS A 38 -6.42 0.43 -0.88
N ASP A 39 -7.01 -0.70 -1.29
CA ASP A 39 -8.03 -0.70 -2.33
C ASP A 39 -9.33 -0.08 -1.78
N PRO A 40 -9.79 1.06 -2.31
CA PRO A 40 -10.96 1.75 -1.78
C PRO A 40 -12.29 0.99 -1.99
N TYR A 41 -12.30 -0.04 -2.85
CA TYR A 41 -13.46 -0.90 -3.07
C TYR A 41 -13.47 -2.15 -2.19
N ASN A 42 -12.45 -2.33 -1.36
CA ASN A 42 -12.36 -3.43 -0.41
C ASN A 42 -12.70 -2.91 1.00
N ASP A 43 -13.96 -3.01 1.39
CA ASP A 43 -14.46 -2.52 2.68
C ASP A 43 -13.62 -3.01 3.88
N ARG A 44 -13.19 -4.28 3.85
CA ARG A 44 -12.34 -4.85 4.92
C ARG A 44 -10.96 -4.22 4.98
N ALA A 45 -10.41 -3.80 3.85
CA ALA A 45 -9.12 -3.10 3.82
C ALA A 45 -9.27 -1.65 4.28
N VAL A 46 -10.40 -1.01 3.95
CA VAL A 46 -10.74 0.34 4.44
C VAL A 46 -10.90 0.35 5.95
N GLU A 47 -11.59 -0.64 6.54
CA GLU A 47 -11.76 -0.77 8.00
C GLU A 47 -10.44 -0.98 8.78
N ARG A 48 -9.36 -1.40 8.09
CA ARG A 48 -8.04 -1.61 8.70
C ARG A 48 -7.18 -0.34 8.82
N ILE A 49 -7.59 0.75 8.16
CA ILE A 49 -6.90 2.06 8.19
C ILE A 49 -7.49 2.92 9.30
#